data_AF-A0A2H9SEB6-F1
#
_entry.id   AF-A0A2H9SEB6-F1
#
_cell.length_a   1.000
_cell.length_b   1.000
_cell.length_c   1.000
_cell.angle_alpha   90.00
_cell.angle_beta   90.00
_cell.angle_gamma   90.00
#
_symmetry.space_group_name_H-M   'P 1'
#
loop_
_entity.id
_entity.type
_entity.pdbx_description
1 polymer ?
#
loop_
_entity_poly.entity_id
_entity_poly.type
_entity_poly.pdbx_seq_one_letter_code
_entity_poly.pdbx_strand_id
1 'polypeptide(L)'
;MSHSHWPVHPHPVKEEAILSWLSRIAICYGLGVSELLHDLDFHGDPNDLTMSIPHRLLESLSNRTGVEKQKIYALTVVSWRLLLGIDSDFESYVHHYSLLLSLNQRKRYSQKNLAPMVSFVMEFSKSVP
;
A
#
# COMPACT_ATOMS: atom_id res chain seq x y z
N MET A 1 5.90 5.11 32.50
CA MET A 1 7.10 5.51 31.75
C MET A 1 6.69 6.66 30.84
N SER A 2 7.26 7.84 31.02
CA SER A 2 6.84 9.04 30.29
C SER A 2 7.15 8.86 28.80
N HIS A 3 6.12 8.69 27.98
CA HIS A 3 6.25 8.72 26.53
C HIS A 3 6.68 10.13 26.14
N SER A 4 7.97 10.32 25.81
CA SER A 4 8.40 11.56 25.17
C SER A 4 7.75 11.58 23.80
N HIS A 5 6.63 12.30 23.70
CA HIS A 5 6.10 12.70 22.41
C HIS A 5 7.20 13.46 21.68
N TRP A 6 7.37 13.16 20.40
CA TRP A 6 8.26 13.90 19.54
C TRP A 6 7.78 15.37 19.51
N PRO A 7 8.47 16.30 20.19
CA PRO A 7 7.89 17.59 20.57
C PRO A 7 7.56 18.45 19.35
N VAL A 8 8.26 18.25 18.23
CA VAL A 8 7.98 18.91 16.95
C VAL A 8 8.08 17.87 15.84
N HIS A 9 6.97 17.54 15.21
CA HIS A 9 6.97 16.66 14.04
C HIS A 9 5.87 17.11 13.07
N PRO A 10 6.08 16.96 11.75
CA PRO A 10 5.10 17.40 10.78
C PRO A 10 3.90 16.44 10.73
N HIS A 11 2.69 16.99 10.66
CA HIS A 11 1.49 16.19 10.42
C HIS A 11 1.48 15.59 9.00
N PRO A 12 0.92 14.39 8.82
CA PRO A 12 0.76 13.81 7.49
C PRO A 12 -0.05 14.71 6.56
N VAL A 13 0.38 14.82 5.32
CA VAL A 13 -0.37 15.51 4.27
C VAL A 13 -1.36 14.55 3.61
N LYS A 14 -2.46 15.10 3.07
CA LYS A 14 -3.43 14.29 2.31
C LYS A 14 -2.73 13.63 1.12
N GLU A 15 -2.99 12.34 0.89
CA GLU A 15 -2.42 11.54 -0.21
C GLU A 15 -0.89 11.40 -0.16
N GLU A 16 -0.26 11.72 0.97
CA GLU A 16 1.17 11.53 1.18
C GLU A 16 1.49 10.04 1.37
N ALA A 17 2.63 9.60 0.80
CA ALA A 17 3.15 8.25 1.05
C ALA A 17 3.74 8.13 2.46
N ILE A 18 3.59 6.97 3.09
CA ILE A 18 4.12 6.70 4.44
C ILE A 18 5.62 7.03 4.56
N LEU A 19 6.42 6.68 3.56
CA LEU A 19 7.86 6.96 3.54
C LEU A 19 8.19 8.44 3.36
N SER A 20 7.38 9.18 2.59
CA SER A 20 7.53 10.64 2.49
C SER A 20 7.31 11.27 3.86
N TRP A 21 6.23 10.90 4.53
CA TRP A 21 5.90 11.43 5.85
C TRP A 21 7.01 11.12 6.87
N LEU A 22 7.46 9.86 6.95
CA LEU A 22 8.56 9.45 7.83
C LEU A 22 9.88 10.15 7.51
N SER A 23 10.18 10.40 6.24
CA SER A 23 11.36 11.15 5.81
C SER A 23 11.33 12.58 6.34
N ARG A 24 10.19 13.27 6.27
CA ARG A 24 10.08 14.62 6.82
C ARG A 24 10.24 14.64 8.34
N ILE A 25 9.72 13.63 9.04
CA ILE A 25 9.94 13.52 10.48
C ILE A 25 11.43 13.29 10.76
N ALA A 26 12.08 12.36 10.06
CA ALA A 26 13.50 12.08 10.24
C ALA A 26 14.36 13.34 10.02
N ILE A 27 14.05 14.14 9.00
CA ILE A 27 14.69 15.43 8.73
C ILE A 27 14.55 16.41 9.91
N CYS A 28 13.39 16.48 10.57
CA CYS A 28 13.19 17.35 11.74
C CYS A 28 14.10 17.00 12.92
N TYR A 29 14.55 15.74 13.01
CA TYR A 29 15.43 15.25 14.07
C TYR A 29 16.88 15.07 13.61
N GLY A 30 17.21 15.39 12.35
CA GLY A 30 18.54 15.17 11.79
C GLY A 30 18.91 13.69 11.65
N LEU A 31 17.91 12.81 11.54
CA LEU A 31 18.07 11.36 11.44
C LEU A 31 17.83 10.89 10.00
N GLY A 32 18.36 9.71 9.68
CA GLY A 32 17.90 8.91 8.55
C GLY A 32 16.57 8.21 8.86
N VAL A 33 15.81 7.83 7.82
CA VAL A 33 14.54 7.09 7.99
C VAL A 33 14.76 5.75 8.70
N SER A 34 15.83 5.02 8.36
CA SER A 34 16.17 3.76 9.02
C SER A 34 16.53 3.95 10.49
N GLU A 35 17.24 5.03 10.85
CA GLU A 35 17.58 5.34 12.23
C GLU A 35 16.33 5.69 13.05
N LEU A 36 15.42 6.45 12.46
CA LEU A 36 14.12 6.77 13.05
C LEU A 36 13.27 5.50 13.26
N LEU A 37 13.31 4.56 12.32
CA LEU A 37 12.61 3.28 12.45
C LEU A 37 13.25 2.37 13.50
N HIS A 38 14.58 2.40 13.65
CA HIS A 38 15.28 1.69 14.71
C HIS A 38 14.89 2.21 16.11
N ASP A 39 14.69 3.53 16.28
CA ASP A 39 14.16 4.10 17.54
C ASP A 39 12.74 3.60 17.86
N LEU A 40 11.99 3.17 16.84
CA LEU A 40 10.67 2.57 16.94
C LEU A 40 10.70 1.04 16.97
N ASP A 41 11.87 0.42 17.20
CA ASP A 41 12.07 -1.03 17.27
C ASP A 41 11.69 -1.77 15.97
N PHE A 42 11.81 -1.09 14.81
CA PHE A 42 11.60 -1.69 13.49
C PHE A 42 12.92 -1.79 12.72
N HIS A 43 13.32 -3.02 12.40
CA HIS A 43 14.59 -3.33 11.71
C HIS A 43 14.42 -3.85 10.27
N GLY A 44 13.22 -3.73 9.68
CA GLY A 44 12.96 -4.15 8.31
C GLY A 44 13.38 -3.11 7.26
N ASP A 45 13.22 -3.46 5.98
CA ASP A 45 13.41 -2.49 4.89
C ASP A 45 12.29 -1.43 4.98
N PRO A 46 12.62 -0.12 5.05
CA PRO A 46 11.63 0.94 4.97
C PRO A 46 10.66 0.79 3.78
N ASN A 47 11.14 0.28 2.62
CA ASN A 47 10.32 0.11 1.43
C ASN A 47 9.11 -0.80 1.64
N ASP A 48 9.25 -1.80 2.51
CA ASP A 48 8.18 -2.77 2.82
C ASP A 48 6.98 -2.09 3.49
N LEU A 49 7.20 -0.96 4.20
CA LEU A 49 6.15 -0.22 4.90
C LEU A 49 5.10 0.35 3.95
N THR A 50 5.48 0.58 2.69
CA THR A 50 4.55 1.01 1.64
C THR A 50 3.49 -0.06 1.38
N MET A 51 3.89 -1.33 1.46
CA MET A 51 3.11 -2.51 1.12
C MET A 51 2.49 -3.21 2.34
N SER A 52 2.95 -2.93 3.56
CA SER A 52 2.30 -3.37 4.80
C SER A 52 3.01 -2.72 5.99
N ILE A 53 2.24 -2.09 6.89
CA ILE A 53 2.80 -1.57 8.14
C ILE A 53 2.50 -2.52 9.30
N PRO A 54 3.52 -3.02 10.03
CA PRO A 54 3.28 -3.86 11.20
C PRO A 54 2.47 -3.13 12.27
N HIS A 55 1.54 -3.84 12.92
CA HIS A 55 0.66 -3.24 13.93
C HIS A 55 1.42 -2.55 15.07
N ARG A 56 2.52 -3.17 15.54
CA ARG A 56 3.38 -2.59 16.59
C ARG A 56 4.01 -1.27 16.19
N LEU A 57 4.44 -1.16 14.94
CA LEU A 57 5.02 0.08 14.40
C LEU A 57 3.95 1.16 14.28
N LEU A 58 2.74 0.78 13.85
CA LEU A 58 1.59 1.68 13.78
C LEU A 58 1.22 2.26 15.16
N GLU A 59 1.21 1.42 16.19
CA GLU A 59 0.98 1.86 17.58
C GLU A 59 2.08 2.77 18.09
N SER A 60 3.35 2.42 17.83
CA SER A 60 4.49 3.22 18.24
C SER A 60 4.46 4.60 17.59
N LEU A 61 4.18 4.68 16.29
CA LEU A 61 4.02 5.94 15.57
C LEU A 61 2.84 6.76 16.11
N SER A 62 1.69 6.13 16.34
CA SER A 62 0.51 6.81 16.89
C SER A 62 0.77 7.37 18.29
N ASN A 63 1.44 6.61 19.15
CA ASN A 63 1.83 7.05 20.49
C ASN A 63 2.86 8.20 20.45
N ARG A 64 3.85 8.14 19.54
CA ARG A 64 4.91 9.17 19.45
C ARG A 64 4.45 10.47 18.81
N THR A 65 3.59 10.37 17.78
CA THR A 65 3.14 11.52 16.98
C THR A 65 1.76 12.04 17.40
N GLY A 66 0.98 11.26 18.15
CA GLY A 66 -0.42 11.58 18.45
C GLY A 66 -1.34 11.51 17.22
N VAL A 67 -0.85 11.06 16.05
CA VAL A 67 -1.66 10.83 14.86
C VAL A 67 -2.43 9.52 15.01
N GLU A 68 -3.71 9.53 14.65
CA GLU A 68 -4.56 8.35 14.71
C GLU A 68 -4.04 7.21 13.80
N LYS A 69 -4.10 5.96 14.31
CA LYS A 69 -3.65 4.76 13.59
C LYS A 69 -4.24 4.64 12.19
N GLN A 70 -5.53 4.95 12.04
CA GLN A 70 -6.26 4.91 10.78
C GLN A 70 -5.68 5.90 9.75
N LYS A 71 -5.30 7.10 10.19
CA LYS A 71 -4.68 8.10 9.31
C LYS A 71 -3.30 7.67 8.86
N ILE A 72 -2.51 7.07 9.76
CA ILE A 72 -1.18 6.54 9.41
C ILE A 72 -1.32 5.37 8.43
N TYR A 73 -2.27 4.46 8.67
CA TYR A 73 -2.54 3.33 7.78
C TYR A 73 -2.97 3.80 6.39
N ALA A 74 -3.76 4.88 6.29
CA ALA A 74 -4.19 5.48 5.03
C ALA A 74 -3.06 6.02 4.13
N LEU A 75 -1.84 6.17 4.68
CA LEU A 75 -0.63 6.56 3.93
C LEU A 75 0.05 5.38 3.23
N THR A 76 -0.38 4.14 3.53
CA THR A 76 0.15 2.92 2.91
C THR A 76 -0.64 2.56 1.66
N VAL A 77 0.03 1.96 0.67
CA VAL A 77 -0.62 1.55 -0.60
C VAL A 77 -1.67 0.46 -0.37
N VAL A 78 -1.54 -0.36 0.68
CA VAL A 78 -2.55 -1.36 1.04
C VAL A 78 -3.90 -0.73 1.35
N SER A 79 -3.91 0.42 2.02
CA SER A 79 -5.15 1.12 2.31
C SER A 79 -5.87 1.56 1.03
N TRP A 80 -5.11 1.86 -0.03
CA TRP A 80 -5.64 2.19 -1.34
C TRP A 80 -6.05 0.95 -2.11
N ARG A 81 -5.51 -0.23 -1.80
CA ARG A 81 -5.89 -1.50 -2.45
C ARG A 81 -7.38 -1.80 -2.31
N LEU A 82 -7.95 -1.51 -1.14
CA LEU A 82 -9.40 -1.60 -0.88
C LEU A 82 -10.18 -0.56 -1.69
N LEU A 83 -9.68 0.67 -1.79
CA LEU A 83 -10.31 1.75 -2.57
C LEU A 83 -10.25 1.49 -4.09
N LEU A 84 -9.17 0.87 -4.55
CA LEU A 84 -8.92 0.55 -5.95
C LEU A 84 -9.56 -0.79 -6.35
N GLY A 85 -10.20 -1.50 -5.42
CA GLY A 85 -10.85 -2.79 -5.70
C GLY A 85 -9.87 -3.86 -6.18
N ILE A 86 -8.61 -3.84 -5.73
CA ILE A 86 -7.56 -4.76 -6.18
C ILE A 86 -7.62 -6.11 -5.44
N ASP A 87 -8.41 -6.25 -4.37
CA ASP A 87 -8.71 -7.53 -3.70
C ASP A 87 -9.66 -8.44 -4.52
N SER A 88 -9.81 -8.13 -5.80
CA SER A 88 -10.74 -8.79 -6.67
C SER A 88 -10.05 -10.00 -7.31
N ASP A 89 -10.66 -11.17 -7.20
CA ASP A 89 -10.28 -12.38 -7.93
C ASP A 89 -10.00 -12.10 -9.41
N PHE A 90 -9.26 -13.00 -10.08
CA PHE A 90 -8.94 -12.84 -11.51
C PHE A 90 -10.18 -12.49 -12.35
N GLU A 91 -11.32 -13.03 -11.97
CA GLU A 91 -12.62 -12.79 -12.59
C GLU A 91 -13.08 -11.33 -12.46
N SER A 92 -12.93 -10.74 -11.28
CA SER A 92 -13.20 -9.33 -11.06
C SER A 92 -12.15 -8.41 -11.69
N TYR A 93 -10.87 -8.82 -11.79
CA TYR A 93 -9.86 -8.09 -12.56
C TYR A 93 -10.25 -8.02 -14.04
N VAL A 94 -10.65 -9.15 -14.64
CA VAL A 94 -11.11 -9.21 -16.04
C VAL A 94 -12.37 -8.36 -16.22
N HIS A 95 -13.29 -8.37 -15.26
CA HIS A 95 -14.48 -7.53 -15.29
C HIS A 95 -14.13 -6.03 -15.26
N HIS A 96 -13.28 -5.58 -14.34
CA HIS A 96 -12.82 -4.19 -14.27
C HIS A 96 -12.06 -3.77 -15.53
N TYR A 97 -11.20 -4.64 -16.07
CA TYR A 97 -10.51 -4.38 -17.32
C TYR A 97 -11.50 -4.19 -18.49
N SER A 98 -12.55 -5.00 -18.55
CA SER A 98 -13.61 -4.84 -19.56
C SER A 98 -14.33 -3.50 -19.44
N LEU A 99 -14.48 -2.94 -18.23
CA LEU A 99 -15.06 -1.62 -18.00
C LEU A 99 -14.16 -0.50 -18.55
N LEU A 100 -12.84 -0.64 -18.43
CA LEU A 100 -11.85 0.32 -18.93
C LEU A 100 -11.72 0.29 -20.47
N LEU A 101 -12.18 -0.77 -21.13
CA LEU A 101 -12.21 -0.85 -22.59
C LEU A 101 -13.37 -0.03 -23.17
N SER A 102 -13.07 0.78 -24.18
CA SER A 102 -14.08 1.47 -25.00
C SER A 102 -14.99 0.45 -25.73
N LEU A 103 -16.24 0.84 -26.05
CA LEU A 103 -17.21 -0.04 -26.72
C LEU A 103 -16.65 -0.70 -28.00
N ASN A 104 -15.77 0.00 -28.72
CA ASN A 104 -15.11 -0.52 -29.94
C ASN A 104 -14.04 -1.58 -29.64
N GLN A 105 -13.35 -1.47 -28.50
CA GLN A 105 -12.39 -2.49 -28.05
C GLN A 105 -13.12 -3.72 -27.51
N ARG A 106 -14.25 -3.57 -26.80
CA ARG A 106 -15.07 -4.70 -26.34
C ARG A 106 -15.57 -5.58 -27.48
N LYS A 107 -15.92 -5.01 -28.64
CA LYS A 107 -16.33 -5.77 -29.84
C LYS A 107 -15.21 -6.66 -30.42
N ARG A 108 -13.94 -6.29 -30.23
CA ARG A 108 -12.79 -7.12 -30.67
C ARG A 108 -12.55 -8.32 -29.75
N TYR A 109 -12.89 -8.18 -28.47
CA TYR A 109 -12.77 -9.25 -27.47
C TYR A 109 -14.06 -10.09 -27.36
N SER A 110 -15.22 -9.55 -27.72
CA SER A 110 -16.48 -10.28 -27.69
C SER A 110 -16.51 -11.38 -28.76
N GLN A 111 -16.47 -12.62 -28.29
CA GLN A 111 -16.89 -13.87 -28.93
C GLN A 111 -15.97 -14.62 -29.90
N LYS A 112 -14.91 -14.04 -30.50
CA LYS A 112 -14.10 -14.82 -31.49
C LYS A 112 -12.67 -15.18 -31.10
N ASN A 113 -12.09 -14.58 -30.06
CA ASN A 113 -10.66 -14.79 -29.75
C ASN A 113 -10.32 -14.97 -28.26
N LEU A 114 -11.29 -15.20 -27.37
CA LEU A 114 -10.99 -15.39 -25.94
C LEU A 114 -10.62 -16.83 -25.53
N ALA A 115 -10.93 -17.82 -26.36
CA ALA A 115 -10.59 -19.23 -26.07
C ALA A 115 -9.09 -19.48 -25.82
N PRO A 116 -8.14 -18.88 -26.57
CA PRO A 116 -6.72 -19.14 -26.35
C PRO A 116 -6.19 -18.52 -25.05
N MET A 117 -6.66 -17.32 -24.70
CA MET A 117 -6.19 -16.62 -23.49
C MET A 117 -6.73 -17.25 -22.20
N VAL A 118 -7.99 -17.69 -22.20
CA VAL A 118 -8.56 -18.38 -21.03
C VAL A 118 -7.86 -19.73 -20.83
N SER A 119 -7.57 -20.47 -21.91
CA SER A 119 -6.80 -21.72 -21.82
C SER A 119 -5.38 -21.49 -21.31
N PHE A 120 -4.67 -20.46 -21.82
CA PHE A 120 -3.32 -20.12 -21.38
C PHE A 120 -3.27 -19.77 -19.89
N VAL A 121 -4.21 -18.96 -19.40
CA VAL A 121 -4.26 -18.57 -17.97
C VAL A 121 -4.65 -19.75 -17.07
N MET A 122 -5.57 -20.61 -17.51
CA MET A 122 -5.97 -21.82 -16.77
C MET A 122 -4.90 -22.93 -16.79
N GLU A 123 -4.02 -22.93 -17.77
CA GLU A 123 -2.87 -23.84 -17.85
C GLU A 123 -1.70 -23.32 -17.01
N PHE A 124 -1.50 -21.99 -16.98
CA PHE A 124 -0.52 -21.35 -16.11
C PHE A 124 -0.87 -21.45 -14.62
N SER A 125 -2.16 -21.37 -14.25
CA SER A 125 -2.58 -21.55 -12.85
C SER A 125 -2.42 -22.98 -12.33
N LYS A 126 -2.31 -23.97 -13.22
CA LYS A 126 -2.06 -25.38 -12.88
C LYS A 126 -0.58 -25.74 -12.83
N SER A 127 0.31 -24.88 -13.33
CA SER A 127 1.75 -25.12 -13.41
C SER A 127 2.57 -24.42 -12.32
N VAL A 128 1.91 -23.61 -11.47
CA VAL A 128 2.53 -23.03 -10.28
C VAL A 128 2.23 -23.93 -9.08
N PRO A 129 3.25 -24.47 -8.38
CA PRO A 129 3.06 -25.33 -7.21
C PRO A 129 2.52 -24.57 -5.99
#